data_AF-A0A926A4V2-F1
#
_entry.id   AF-A0A926A4V2-F1
#
_cell.length_a   1.000
_cell.length_b   1.000
_cell.length_c   1.000
_cell.angle_alpha   90.00
_cell.angle_beta   90.00
_cell.angle_gamma   90.00
#
_symmetry.space_group_name_H-M   'P 1'
#
loop_
_entity.id
_entity.type
_entity.pdbx_description
1 polymer ?
#
loop_
_entity_poly.entity_id
_entity_poly.type
_entity_poly.pdbx_seq_one_letter_code
_entity_poly.pdbx_strand_id
1 'polypeptide(L)'
;MVIDLNSDLGESFGRWTLGDDDAMLGLVTSANVACGFHAGDAVIMDRTVRMALANGVDVGAHVGFPDLLGFSRRPMQIETKELVAYV
;
A
#
# COMPACT_ATOMS: atom_id res chain seq x y z
N MET A 1 -14.40 -14.23 19.59
CA MET A 1 -13.38 -14.47 18.54
C MET A 1 -13.20 -13.15 17.82
N VAL A 2 -11.96 -12.66 17.71
CA VAL A 2 -11.61 -11.42 17.00
C VAL A 2 -10.77 -11.83 15.80
N ILE A 3 -11.03 -11.26 14.63
CA ILE A 3 -10.30 -11.52 13.39
C ILE A 3 -9.90 -10.20 12.76
N ASP A 4 -8.70 -10.14 12.19
CA ASP A 4 -8.24 -9.02 11.37
C ASP A 4 -8.79 -9.17 9.95
N LEU A 5 -9.30 -8.06 9.40
CA LEU A 5 -9.60 -7.89 7.99
C LEU A 5 -8.67 -6.81 7.46
N ASN A 6 -7.88 -7.14 6.44
CA ASN A 6 -6.98 -6.18 5.79
C ASN A 6 -7.31 -5.99 4.31
N SER A 7 -6.86 -4.86 3.77
CA SER A 7 -6.85 -4.57 2.34
C SER A 7 -5.62 -3.76 1.98
N ASP A 8 -5.15 -3.93 0.74
CA ASP A 8 -4.12 -3.09 0.15
C ASP A 8 -4.76 -1.77 -0.28
N LEU A 9 -4.22 -0.65 0.20
CA LEU A 9 -4.75 0.70 0.01
C LEU A 9 -3.62 1.67 -0.35
N GLY A 10 -3.97 2.89 -0.75
CA GLY A 10 -2.98 3.89 -1.16
C GLY A 10 -2.27 3.51 -2.46
N GLU A 11 -2.87 2.64 -3.28
CA GLU A 11 -2.28 2.13 -4.52
C GLU A 11 -2.55 3.02 -5.75
N SER A 12 -3.13 4.21 -5.54
CA SER A 12 -3.18 5.26 -6.55
C SER A 12 -1.75 5.77 -6.87
N PHE A 13 -1.54 6.50 -7.98
CA PHE A 13 -0.24 7.10 -8.30
C PHE A 13 -0.39 8.38 -9.13
N GLY A 14 0.14 9.50 -8.64
CA GLY A 14 0.04 10.80 -9.30
C GLY A 14 -1.40 11.15 -9.65
N ARG A 15 -1.72 11.19 -10.95
CA ARG A 15 -3.08 11.47 -11.44
C ARG A 15 -4.00 10.25 -11.52
N TRP A 16 -3.45 9.05 -11.39
CA TRP A 16 -4.22 7.82 -11.52
C TRP A 16 -4.82 7.45 -10.17
N THR A 17 -6.15 7.33 -10.15
CA THR A 17 -6.90 6.85 -8.99
C THR A 17 -7.21 5.37 -9.17
N LEU A 18 -6.94 4.60 -8.13
CA LEU A 18 -7.19 3.16 -8.05
C LEU A 18 -7.85 2.84 -6.72
N GLY A 19 -8.89 2.00 -6.76
CA GLY A 19 -9.62 1.57 -5.56
C GLY A 19 -10.56 2.64 -5.00
N ASP A 20 -11.22 2.26 -3.91
CA ASP A 20 -12.05 3.15 -3.08
C ASP A 20 -11.57 3.03 -1.62
N ASP A 21 -10.42 3.66 -1.35
CA ASP A 21 -9.77 3.61 -0.04
C ASP A 21 -10.71 4.07 1.07
N ASP A 22 -11.49 5.13 0.81
CA ASP A 22 -12.42 5.72 1.76
C ASP A 22 -13.50 4.70 2.17
N ALA A 23 -14.09 4.00 1.20
CA ALA A 23 -15.07 2.95 1.49
C ALA A 23 -14.43 1.74 2.20
N MET A 24 -13.24 1.33 1.77
CA MET A 24 -12.55 0.17 2.36
C MET A 24 -12.14 0.41 3.81
N LEU A 25 -11.67 1.61 4.16
CA LEU A 25 -11.33 1.99 5.52
C LEU A 25 -12.52 1.97 6.48
N GLY A 26 -13.75 2.00 5.97
CA GLY A 26 -14.97 1.78 6.76
C GLY A 26 -15.26 0.32 7.07
N LEU A 27 -14.51 -0.63 6.49
CA LEU A 27 -14.76 -2.07 6.56
C LEU A 27 -13.61 -2.88 7.18
N VAL A 28 -12.36 -2.45 6.97
CA VAL A 28 -11.15 -3.19 7.39
C VAL A 28 -10.69 -2.80 8.79
N THR A 29 -9.92 -3.66 9.43
CA THR A 29 -9.22 -3.39 10.70
C THR A 29 -7.76 -3.02 10.48
N SER A 30 -7.14 -3.43 9.37
CA SER A 30 -5.79 -3.06 8.97
C SER A 30 -5.71 -2.60 7.52
N ALA A 31 -4.82 -1.67 7.21
CA ALA A 31 -4.55 -1.16 5.88
C ALA A 31 -3.09 -1.39 5.49
N ASN A 32 -2.84 -2.11 4.40
CA ASN A 32 -1.50 -2.26 3.83
C ASN A 32 -1.29 -1.12 2.83
N VAL A 33 -0.52 -0.09 3.23
CA VAL A 33 -0.34 1.13 2.43
C VAL A 33 0.86 0.99 1.49
N ALA A 34 0.67 1.23 0.19
CA ALA A 34 1.74 1.15 -0.80
C ALA A 34 2.90 2.12 -0.52
N CYS A 35 4.12 1.70 -0.88
CA CYS A 35 5.36 2.39 -0.48
C CYS A 35 6.10 3.13 -1.61
N GLY A 36 5.46 3.32 -2.78
CA GLY A 36 6.01 4.14 -3.87
C GLY A 36 6.73 3.37 -4.99
N PHE A 37 6.92 2.06 -4.82
CA PHE A 37 7.63 1.23 -5.82
C PHE A 37 6.68 0.65 -6.86
N HIS A 38 5.66 -0.08 -6.42
CA HIS A 38 4.65 -0.66 -7.31
C HIS A 38 3.45 0.26 -7.51
N ALA A 39 3.19 1.10 -6.52
CA ALA A 39 2.07 2.03 -6.43
C ALA A 39 2.31 3.03 -5.29
N GLY A 40 1.44 4.02 -5.16
CA GLY A 40 1.55 5.06 -4.15
C GLY A 40 2.54 6.15 -4.53
N ASP A 41 2.30 7.36 -4.05
CA ASP A 41 3.31 8.43 -4.00
C ASP A 41 3.24 9.09 -2.63
N ALA A 42 4.20 9.96 -2.31
CA ALA A 42 4.30 10.55 -0.98
C ALA A 42 3.02 11.29 -0.53
N VAL A 43 2.28 11.90 -1.47
CA VAL A 43 1.03 12.62 -1.16
C VAL A 43 -0.09 11.63 -0.87
N ILE A 44 -0.20 10.58 -1.69
CA ILE A 44 -1.19 9.51 -1.49
C ILE A 44 -0.92 8.75 -0.19
N MET A 45 0.34 8.40 0.07
CA MET A 45 0.76 7.73 1.29
C MET A 45 0.37 8.53 2.55
N ASP A 46 0.71 9.83 2.60
CA ASP A 46 0.32 10.70 3.74
C ASP A 46 -1.20 10.75 3.92
N ARG A 47 -1.95 10.91 2.81
CA ARG A 47 -3.41 10.91 2.85
C ARG A 47 -3.95 9.57 3.40
N THR A 48 -3.57 8.45 2.82
CA THR A 48 -4.09 7.12 3.19
C THR A 48 -3.77 6.80 4.65
N VAL A 49 -2.56 7.10 5.14
CA VAL A 49 -2.19 6.92 6.55
C VAL A 49 -3.05 7.80 7.47
N ARG A 50 -3.23 9.08 7.15
CA ARG A 50 -4.10 9.97 7.95
C ARG A 50 -5.53 9.46 8.01
N MET A 51 -6.04 8.97 6.90
CA MET A 51 -7.40 8.42 6.81
C MET A 51 -7.55 7.12 7.60
N ALA A 52 -6.58 6.22 7.51
CA ALA A 52 -6.58 4.98 8.30
C ALA A 52 -6.61 5.28 9.80
N LEU A 53 -5.72 6.17 10.26
CA LEU A 53 -5.68 6.60 11.67
C LEU A 53 -7.00 7.25 12.12
N ALA A 54 -7.62 8.08 11.28
CA ALA A 54 -8.90 8.71 11.58
C ALA A 54 -10.05 7.69 11.73
N ASN A 55 -9.95 6.54 11.07
CA ASN A 55 -10.91 5.44 11.17
C ASN A 55 -10.55 4.40 12.24
N GLY A 56 -9.43 4.58 12.96
CA GLY A 56 -8.93 3.60 13.92
C GLY A 56 -8.45 2.28 13.28
N VAL A 57 -8.02 2.36 12.02
CA VAL A 57 -7.47 1.24 11.25
C VAL A 57 -5.96 1.18 11.44
N ASP A 58 -5.43 0.00 11.74
CA ASP A 58 -3.98 -0.22 11.88
C ASP A 58 -3.28 -0.07 10.52
N VAL A 59 -2.05 0.43 10.51
CA VAL A 59 -1.30 0.71 9.28
C VAL A 59 -0.09 -0.23 9.15
N GLY A 60 -0.01 -0.92 8.01
CA GLY A 60 1.12 -1.74 7.59
C GLY A 60 1.77 -1.23 6.31
N ALA A 61 3.04 -1.56 6.09
CA ALA A 61 3.74 -1.25 4.85
C ALA A 61 3.46 -2.31 3.78
N HIS A 62 2.97 -1.89 2.61
CA HIS A 62 2.80 -2.74 1.43
C HIS A 62 3.97 -2.51 0.47
N VAL A 63 5.11 -3.12 0.79
CA VAL A 63 6.32 -3.07 -0.05
C VAL A 63 6.16 -3.93 -1.30
N GLY A 64 6.72 -3.47 -2.41
CA GLY A 64 6.67 -4.16 -3.70
C GLY A 64 7.99 -4.01 -4.45
N PHE A 65 8.16 -4.75 -5.54
CA PHE A 65 9.30 -4.57 -6.43
C PHE A 65 9.29 -3.17 -7.06
N PRO A 66 10.47 -2.61 -7.41
CA PRO A 66 10.59 -1.32 -8.11
C PRO A 66 10.10 -1.42 -9.56
N ASP A 67 8.83 -1.73 -9.73
CA ASP A 67 8.15 -1.96 -10.99
C ASP A 67 6.78 -1.29 -10.99
N LEU A 68 6.78 0.03 -11.10
CA LEU A 68 5.55 0.82 -11.16
C LEU A 68 4.69 0.46 -12.38
N LEU A 69 5.32 0.28 -13.55
CA LEU A 69 4.59 0.02 -14.80
C LEU A 69 3.90 -1.35 -14.81
N GLY A 70 4.51 -2.35 -14.18
CA GLY A 70 3.94 -3.68 -14.01
C GLY A 70 3.15 -3.84 -12.72
N PHE A 71 3.01 -2.80 -11.91
CA PHE A 71 2.39 -2.84 -10.58
C PHE A 71 3.00 -3.94 -9.69
N SER A 72 4.31 -4.19 -9.84
CA SER A 72 5.03 -5.29 -9.21
C SER A 72 4.40 -6.69 -9.42
N ARG A 73 3.54 -6.87 -10.45
CA ARG A 73 2.93 -8.16 -10.81
C ARG A 73 3.75 -8.95 -11.83
N ARG A 74 5.01 -8.55 -12.07
CA ARG A 74 5.96 -9.24 -12.93
C ARG A 74 7.10 -9.82 -12.10
N PRO A 75 7.57 -11.04 -12.38
CA PRO A 75 8.73 -11.59 -11.69
C PRO A 75 9.98 -10.74 -11.94
N MET A 76 10.72 -10.44 -10.87
CA MET A 76 12.03 -9.79 -10.93
C MET A 76 13.05 -10.65 -10.18
N GLN A 77 14.15 -10.97 -10.86
CA GLN A 77 15.31 -11.59 -10.21
C GLN A 77 16.13 -10.46 -9.57
N ILE A 78 16.21 -10.46 -8.24
CA ILE A 78 16.90 -9.42 -7.46
C ILE A 78 17.81 -10.14 -6.46
N GLU A 79 19.04 -9.65 -6.30
CA GLU A 79 19.97 -10.19 -5.32
C GLU A 79 19.43 -9.96 -3.90
N THR A 80 19.60 -10.94 -3.00
CA THR A 80 19.03 -10.85 -1.64
C THR A 80 19.45 -9.57 -0.90
N LYS A 81 20.70 -9.12 -1.09
CA LYS A 81 21.20 -7.87 -0.48
C LYS A 81 20.45 -6.63 -0.96
N GLU A 82 20.00 -6.62 -2.21
CA GLU A 82 19.26 -5.51 -2.80
C GLU A 82 17.80 -5.58 -2.36
N LEU A 83 17.22 -6.78 -2.33
CA LEU A 83 15.87 -6.99 -1.82
C LEU A 83 15.72 -6.52 -0.37
N VAL A 84 16.69 -6.81 0.49
CA VAL A 84 16.72 -6.32 1.89
C VAL A 84 16.86 -4.80 1.96
N ALA A 85 17.54 -4.15 1.01
CA ALA A 85 17.69 -2.70 1.00
C ALA A 85 16.45 -1.97 0.44
N TYR A 86 15.53 -2.67 -0.21
CA TYR A 86 14.28 -2.12 -0.74
C TYR A 86 13.13 -2.14 0.28
N VAL A 87 13.26 -2.89 1.37
CA VAL A 87 12.25 -3.09 2.43
C VAL A 87 12.68 -2.37 3.70
#